data_AF-A0A357CTV4-F1
#
_entry.id   AF-A0A357CTV4-F1
#
_cell.length_a   1.000
_cell.length_b   1.000
_cell.length_c   1.000
_cell.angle_alpha   90.00
_cell.angle_beta   90.00
_cell.angle_gamma   90.00
#
_symmetry.space_group_name_H-M   'P 1'
#
loop_
_entity.id
_entity.type
_entity.pdbx_description
1 polymer ?
#
loop_
_entity_poly.entity_id
_entity_poly.type
_entity_poly.pdbx_seq_one_letter_code
_entity_poly.pdbx_strand_id
1 'polypeptide(L)'
;MARQTNAERYLIARKSPKLYMKSPRSTELKSITTAKTQTLFIDKDDADYMRGKRVVIVDDVISTGESAMAVEKLVTECGGTVAGRMAILAEGDAASRKDIIYLEQLPLFLAE
;
A
#
# COMPACT_ATOMS: atom_id res chain seq x y z
N MET A 1 2.70 -7.56 13.23
CA MET A 1 3.64 -6.42 13.07
C MET A 1 3.38 -5.29 14.06
N ALA A 2 2.33 -4.45 13.92
CA ALA A 2 2.14 -3.27 14.79
C ALA A 2 2.22 -3.57 16.30
N ARG A 3 1.57 -4.64 16.76
CA ARG A 3 1.66 -5.11 18.16
C ARG A 3 3.08 -5.49 18.59
N GLN A 4 3.86 -6.14 17.72
CA GLN A 4 5.22 -6.60 18.03
C GLN A 4 6.22 -5.45 18.05
N THR A 5 5.99 -4.41 17.25
CA THR A 5 6.84 -3.22 17.20
C THR A 5 6.37 -2.11 18.16
N ASN A 6 5.36 -2.41 19.00
CA ASN A 6 4.71 -1.44 19.87
C ASN A 6 4.26 -0.15 19.14
N ALA A 7 3.84 -0.29 17.87
CA ALA A 7 3.33 0.82 17.09
C ALA A 7 1.94 1.21 17.62
N GLU A 8 1.77 2.50 17.88
CA GLU A 8 0.53 3.06 18.43
C GLU A 8 -0.68 2.80 17.50
N ARG A 9 -0.47 2.86 16.17
CA ARG A 9 -1.50 2.64 15.16
C ARG A 9 -0.95 1.95 13.91
N TYR A 10 -1.84 1.23 13.23
CA TYR A 10 -1.69 0.88 11.82
C TYR A 10 -2.91 1.44 11.07
N LEU A 11 -2.68 1.95 9.87
CA LEU A 11 -3.71 2.59 9.05
C LEU A 11 -4.08 1.66 7.90
N ILE A 12 -5.33 1.74 7.43
CA ILE A 12 -5.83 0.82 6.40
C ILE A 12 -6.31 1.61 5.17
N ALA A 13 -5.60 1.49 4.06
CA ALA A 13 -6.10 1.93 2.76
C ALA A 13 -7.17 0.95 2.25
N ARG A 14 -8.32 1.46 1.79
CA ARG A 14 -9.48 0.67 1.38
C ARG A 14 -9.73 0.84 -0.12
N LYS A 15 -10.11 -0.23 -0.81
CA LYS A 15 -10.50 -0.20 -2.24
C LYS A 15 -11.86 0.44 -2.51
N SER A 16 -12.66 0.67 -1.47
CA SER A 16 -13.96 1.31 -1.55
C SER A 16 -14.25 2.07 -0.25
N PRO A 17 -15.03 3.16 -0.29
CA PRO A 17 -15.44 3.87 0.90
C PRO A 17 -16.26 2.93 1.81
N LYS A 18 -16.17 3.15 3.11
CA LYS A 18 -16.91 2.38 4.12
C LYS A 18 -17.84 3.28 4.89
N LEU A 19 -18.97 2.74 5.36
CA LEU A 19 -20.01 3.51 6.05
C LEU A 19 -19.53 4.22 7.32
N TYR A 20 -18.49 3.70 7.97
CA TYR A 20 -17.89 4.32 9.16
C TYR A 20 -16.98 5.52 8.83
N MET A 21 -16.62 5.72 7.57
CA MET A 21 -15.68 6.76 7.19
C MET A 21 -16.35 8.13 7.18
N LYS A 22 -15.72 9.09 7.85
CA LYS A 22 -16.16 10.48 7.89
C LYS A 22 -15.27 11.30 6.97
N SER A 23 -15.82 11.79 5.86
CA SER A 23 -15.10 12.61 4.88
C SER A 23 -13.79 11.96 4.39
N PRO A 24 -13.82 10.72 3.86
CA PRO A 24 -12.60 10.00 3.47
C PRO A 24 -11.82 10.76 2.40
N ARG A 25 -10.49 10.69 2.49
CA ARG A 25 -9.59 11.08 1.40
C ARG A 25 -9.48 9.93 0.42
N SER A 26 -9.32 10.25 -0.86
CA SER A 26 -9.13 9.25 -1.89
C SER A 26 -8.00 9.63 -2.84
N THR A 27 -7.34 8.62 -3.41
CA THR A 27 -6.41 8.78 -4.50
C THR A 27 -6.76 7.83 -5.63
N GLU A 28 -6.51 8.27 -6.87
CA GLU A 28 -6.65 7.46 -8.07
C GLU A 28 -5.29 7.20 -8.69
N LEU A 29 -5.03 5.94 -9.04
CA LEU A 29 -3.88 5.54 -9.83
C LEU A 29 -4.39 4.82 -11.09
N LYS A 30 -4.05 5.38 -12.25
CA LYS A 30 -4.33 4.75 -13.54
C LYS A 30 -3.18 3.81 -13.88
N SER A 31 -3.49 2.53 -14.12
CA SER A 31 -2.50 1.56 -14.58
C SER A 31 -1.90 2.02 -15.92
N ILE A 32 -0.61 1.73 -16.12
CA ILE A 32 0.11 2.09 -17.35
C ILE A 32 -0.33 1.16 -18.49
N THR A 33 -0.48 -0.13 -18.19
CA THR A 33 -0.70 -1.19 -19.19
C THR A 33 -2.17 -1.58 -19.33
N THR A 34 -3.03 -1.22 -18.38
CA THR A 34 -4.47 -1.54 -18.42
C THR A 34 -5.33 -0.28 -18.33
N ALA A 35 -6.54 -0.32 -18.91
CA ALA A 35 -7.51 0.77 -18.78
C ALA A 35 -8.09 0.88 -17.34
N LYS A 36 -7.60 0.08 -16.39
CA LYS A 36 -8.14 -0.03 -15.05
C LYS A 36 -7.59 1.10 -14.17
N THR A 37 -8.50 1.91 -13.65
CA THR A 37 -8.20 2.86 -12.58
C THR A 37 -8.41 2.17 -11.23
N GLN A 38 -7.44 2.30 -10.34
CA GLN A 38 -7.57 1.90 -8.94
C GLN A 38 -7.78 3.15 -8.09
N THR A 39 -8.86 3.16 -7.31
CA THR A 39 -9.12 4.20 -6.31
C THR A 39 -8.92 3.62 -4.92
N LEU A 40 -8.13 4.30 -4.09
CA LEU A 40 -7.97 3.97 -2.68
C LEU A 40 -8.58 5.07 -1.81
N PHE A 41 -9.09 4.67 -0.64
CA PHE A 41 -9.74 5.52 0.34
C PHE A 41 -9.09 5.34 1.70
N ILE A 42 -8.99 6.43 2.46
CA ILE A 42 -8.57 6.42 3.86
C ILE A 42 -9.48 7.38 4.64
N ASP A 43 -9.80 7.03 5.89
CA ASP A 43 -10.61 7.91 6.72
C ASP A 43 -9.88 9.23 7.01
N LYS A 44 -10.62 10.30 7.27
CA LYS A 44 -10.05 11.60 7.59
C LYS A 44 -9.15 11.54 8.81
N ASP A 45 -9.56 10.85 9.88
CA ASP A 45 -8.79 10.82 11.14
C ASP A 45 -7.46 10.07 10.95
N ASP A 46 -7.47 9.02 10.13
CA ASP A 46 -6.27 8.27 9.75
C ASP A 46 -5.33 9.11 8.86
N ALA A 47 -5.88 9.83 7.89
CA ALA A 47 -5.11 10.74 7.04
C ALA A 47 -4.46 11.87 7.85
N ASP A 48 -5.21 12.46 8.79
CA ASP A 48 -4.71 13.53 9.65
C ASP A 48 -3.65 13.00 10.63
N TYR A 49 -3.82 11.78 11.17
CA TYR A 49 -2.78 11.12 11.98
C TYR A 49 -1.49 10.87 11.19
N MET A 50 -1.59 10.49 9.91
CA MET A 50 -0.44 10.17 9.07
C MET A 50 0.43 11.37 8.71
N ARG A 51 -0.12 12.58 8.75
CA ARG A 51 0.56 13.81 8.31
C ARG A 51 1.87 14.04 9.07
N GLY A 52 2.95 14.26 8.32
CA GLY A 52 4.30 14.47 8.85
C GLY A 52 4.98 13.21 9.40
N LYS A 53 4.33 12.03 9.35
CA LYS A 53 4.92 10.77 9.82
C LYS A 53 5.66 10.03 8.71
N ARG A 54 6.63 9.22 9.12
CA ARG A 54 7.29 8.22 8.29
C ARG A 54 6.47 6.94 8.32
N VAL A 55 6.08 6.44 7.15
CA VAL A 55 5.15 5.32 6.98
C VAL A 55 5.86 4.16 6.31
N VAL A 56 5.71 2.95 6.85
CA VAL A 56 6.09 1.71 6.17
C VAL A 56 4.84 1.11 5.56
N ILE A 57 4.88 0.84 4.26
CA ILE A 57 3.80 0.14 3.54
C ILE A 57 4.02 -1.36 3.76
N VAL A 58 2.96 -2.07 4.15
CA VAL A 58 2.98 -3.51 4.39
C VAL A 58 1.85 -4.16 3.58
N ASP A 59 2.18 -5.20 2.83
CA ASP A 59 1.23 -6.03 2.09
C ASP A 59 1.50 -7.53 2.29
N ASP A 60 0.63 -8.39 1.79
CA ASP A 60 0.88 -9.84 1.76
C ASP A 60 1.86 -10.23 0.63
N VAL A 61 1.54 -9.80 -0.59
CA VAL A 61 2.31 -10.10 -1.81
C VAL A 61 2.47 -8.82 -2.65
N ILE A 62 3.70 -8.52 -3.06
CA ILE A 62 3.97 -7.50 -4.08
C ILE A 62 4.30 -8.22 -5.40
N SER A 63 3.46 -8.01 -6.41
CA SER A 63 3.65 -8.48 -7.80
C SER A 63 4.15 -7.31 -8.67
N THR A 64 3.39 -6.81 -9.63
CA THR A 64 3.76 -5.58 -10.39
C THR A 64 4.07 -4.37 -9.49
N GLY A 65 3.45 -4.33 -8.30
CA GLY A 65 3.59 -3.27 -7.30
C GLY A 65 2.70 -2.05 -7.53
N GLU A 66 1.75 -2.11 -8.47
CA GLU A 66 0.77 -1.05 -8.70
C GLU A 66 -0.04 -0.72 -7.43
N SER A 67 -0.43 -1.74 -6.66
CA SER A 67 -1.10 -1.55 -5.36
C SER A 67 -0.23 -0.76 -4.38
N ALA A 68 1.06 -1.12 -4.25
CA ALA A 68 1.99 -0.43 -3.37
C ALA A 68 2.22 1.03 -3.81
N MET A 69 2.31 1.28 -5.12
CA MET A 69 2.39 2.64 -5.68
C MET A 69 1.12 3.47 -5.39
N ALA A 70 -0.06 2.85 -5.47
CA ALA A 70 -1.31 3.54 -5.15
C ALA A 70 -1.37 3.92 -3.65
N VAL A 71 -0.91 3.04 -2.75
CA VAL A 71 -0.80 3.34 -1.33
C VAL A 71 0.22 4.45 -1.07
N GLU A 72 1.37 4.41 -1.74
CA GLU A 72 2.39 5.46 -1.63
C GLU A 72 1.89 6.82 -2.09
N LYS A 73 1.14 6.86 -3.20
CA LYS A 73 0.47 8.08 -3.66
C LYS A 73 -0.50 8.61 -2.60
N LEU A 74 -1.31 7.72 -2.00
CA LEU A 74 -2.24 8.08 -0.93
C LEU A 74 -1.51 8.65 0.29
N VAL A 75 -0.42 8.00 0.72
CA VAL A 75 0.43 8.45 1.85
C VAL A 75 0.97 9.85 1.57
N THR A 76 1.53 10.06 0.37
CA THR A 76 2.15 11.33 -0.03
C THR A 76 1.12 12.46 -0.11
N GLU A 77 -0.04 12.22 -0.74
CA GLU A 77 -1.13 13.20 -0.84
C GLU A 77 -1.74 13.57 0.51
N CYS A 78 -1.69 12.65 1.48
CA CYS A 78 -2.09 12.92 2.86
C CYS A 78 -0.97 13.52 3.74
N GLY A 79 0.19 13.80 3.16
CA GLY A 79 1.31 14.47 3.82
C GLY A 79 2.21 13.56 4.66
N GLY A 80 2.14 12.24 4.49
CA GLY A 80 3.11 11.29 5.04
C GLY A 80 4.33 11.11 4.13
N THR A 81 5.36 10.44 4.64
CA THR A 81 6.56 10.07 3.86
C THR A 81 6.75 8.57 3.89
N VAL A 82 6.78 7.91 2.73
CA VAL A 82 7.08 6.48 2.65
C VAL A 82 8.54 6.23 3.00
N ALA A 83 8.76 5.49 4.08
CA ALA A 83 10.08 5.12 4.59
C ALA A 83 10.50 3.70 4.22
N GLY A 84 9.59 2.89 3.70
CA GLY A 84 9.86 1.53 3.25
C GLY A 84 8.62 0.84 2.71
N ARG A 85 8.83 -0.20 1.91
CA ARG A 85 7.79 -1.08 1.37
C ARG A 85 8.15 -2.51 1.74
N MET A 86 7.22 -3.22 2.37
CA MET A 86 7.43 -4.57 2.88
C MET A 86 6.29 -5.49 2.43
N ALA A 87 6.64 -6.73 2.14
CA ALA A 87 5.68 -7.81 1.89
C ALA A 87 6.17 -9.10 2.51
N ILE A 88 5.27 -10.08 2.67
CA ILE A 88 5.72 -11.44 3.00
C ILE A 88 6.36 -12.06 1.76
N LEU A 89 5.69 -11.93 0.61
CA LEU A 89 6.14 -12.52 -0.65
C LEU A 89 6.35 -11.46 -1.74
N ALA A 90 7.32 -11.71 -2.60
CA ALA A 90 7.46 -11.01 -3.88
C ALA A 90 7.17 -11.99 -5.04
N GLU A 91 6.32 -11.59 -5.97
CA GLU A 91 5.90 -12.41 -7.11
C GLU A 91 6.42 -11.81 -8.42
N GLY A 92 6.91 -12.66 -9.34
CA GLY A 92 7.38 -12.23 -10.65
C GLY A 92 8.50 -11.19 -10.58
N ASP A 93 8.40 -10.14 -11.39
CA ASP A 93 9.44 -9.10 -11.52
C ASP A 93 9.72 -8.38 -10.18
N ALA A 94 8.78 -8.37 -9.24
CA ALA A 94 9.01 -7.76 -7.93
C ALA A 94 10.13 -8.43 -7.13
N ALA A 95 10.40 -9.72 -7.34
CA ALA A 95 11.49 -10.40 -6.64
C ALA A 95 12.86 -9.78 -6.97
N SER A 96 13.00 -9.11 -8.12
CA SER A 96 14.23 -8.44 -8.55
C SER A 96 14.37 -6.98 -8.07
N ARG A 97 13.31 -6.42 -7.45
CA ARG A 97 13.28 -5.02 -7.02
C ARG A 97 14.12 -4.79 -5.76
N LYS A 98 14.83 -3.66 -5.73
CA LYS A 98 15.66 -3.23 -4.60
C LYS A 98 14.95 -2.26 -3.64
N ASP A 99 13.77 -1.79 -4.00
CA ASP A 99 12.99 -0.79 -3.25
C ASP A 99 11.92 -1.41 -2.34
N ILE A 100 11.87 -2.75 -2.26
CA ILE A 100 10.98 -3.52 -1.39
C ILE A 100 11.79 -4.50 -0.54
N ILE A 101 11.28 -4.81 0.65
CA ILE A 101 11.81 -5.85 1.54
C ILE A 101 10.77 -6.97 1.58
N TYR A 102 11.17 -8.20 1.29
CA TYR A 102 10.30 -9.36 1.33
C TYR A 102 10.99 -10.56 1.97
N LEU A 103 10.24 -11.57 2.40
CA LEU A 103 10.79 -12.75 3.06
C LEU A 103 11.09 -13.89 2.09
N GLU A 104 10.24 -14.10 1.08
CA GLU A 104 10.45 -15.17 0.10
C GLU A 104 9.85 -14.86 -1.28
N GLN A 105 10.34 -15.50 -2.33
CA GLN A 105 9.77 -15.39 -3.66
C GLN A 105 8.56 -16.33 -3.83
N LEU A 106 7.45 -15.81 -4.35
CA LEU A 106 6.30 -16.61 -4.78
C LEU A 106 6.54 -17.12 -6.21
N PRO A 107 6.61 -18.45 -6.44
CA PRO A 107 6.79 -18.98 -7.80
C PRO A 107 5.58 -18.71 -8.69
N LEU A 108 5.86 -18.40 -9.95
CA LEU A 108 4.83 -18.30 -10.99
C LEU A 108 4.57 -19.70 -11.58
N PHE A 109 3.29 -20.02 -11.74
CA PHE A 109 2.85 -21.21 -12.45
C PHE A 109 2.36 -20.79 -13.84
N LEU A 110 2.85 -21.47 -14.88
CA LEU A 110 2.24 -21.35 -16.20
C LEU A 110 0.91 -22.09 -16.13
N ALA A 111 -0.19 -21.39 -16.40
CA ALA A 111 -1.47 -22.05 -16.66
C ALA A 111 -1.39 -22.71 -18.05
N GLU A 112 -1.83 -23.97 -18.14
CA GLU A 112 -2.00 -24.69 -19.41
C GLU A 112 -3.05 -24.03 -20.32
#